data_AF-A0A7D4ATX5-F1
#
_entry.id   AF-A0A7D4ATX5-F1
#
_cell.length_a   1.000
_cell.length_b   1.000
_cell.length_c   1.000
_cell.angle_alpha   90.00
_cell.angle_beta   90.00
_cell.angle_gamma   90.00
#
_symmetry.space_group_name_H-M   'P 1'
#
loop_
_entity.id
_entity.type
_entity.pdbx_description
1 polymer ?
#
loop_
_entity_poly.entity_id
_entity_poly.type
_entity_poly.pdbx_seq_one_letter_code
_entity_poly.pdbx_strand_id
1 'polypeptide(L)'
;MPDFRILVVADEAGEMEPTPHLSLNTVVKLEQEFQCSRQALLVRLENMGLIARTRWEEWAASPAATARQFGFPTELYRTTPHRKSIGDYVPLASQAYDKDLITETDYANILRDFGLDLSDIGTETPD
;
A
#
# COMPACT_ATOMS: atom_id res chain seq x y z
N MET A 1 -10.06 1.73 21.64
CA MET A 1 -9.46 2.18 20.36
C MET A 1 -8.93 3.59 20.58
N PRO A 2 -7.69 3.94 20.23
CA PRO A 2 -7.25 5.32 20.34
C PRO A 2 -7.93 6.14 19.24
N ASP A 3 -8.56 7.24 19.63
CA ASP A 3 -9.24 8.21 18.79
C ASP A 3 -8.19 9.05 18.05
N PHE A 4 -7.98 8.81 16.76
CA PHE A 4 -7.02 9.56 15.94
C PHE A 4 -7.74 10.72 15.26
N ARG A 5 -7.88 11.83 15.98
CA ARG A 5 -8.32 13.10 15.41
C ARG A 5 -7.17 13.73 14.65
N ILE A 6 -7.37 14.02 13.36
CA ILE A 6 -6.50 14.97 12.64
C ILE A 6 -6.70 16.32 13.34
N LEU A 7 -5.73 16.73 14.15
CA LEU A 7 -5.76 18.03 14.81
C LEU A 7 -5.47 19.12 13.76
N VAL A 8 -6.50 19.89 13.43
CA VAL A 8 -6.35 21.16 12.71
C VAL A 8 -5.84 22.17 13.73
N VAL A 9 -4.62 22.69 13.53
CA VAL A 9 -4.02 23.73 14.38
C VAL A 9 -4.07 25.04 13.59
N ALA A 10 -4.47 26.12 14.27
CA ALA A 10 -4.53 27.46 13.69
C ALA A 10 -3.12 28.02 13.46
N ASP A 11 -2.86 28.53 12.25
CA ASP A 11 -1.75 29.45 11.98
C ASP A 11 -2.12 30.86 12.45
N GLU A 12 -1.13 31.66 12.86
CA GLU A 12 -1.31 32.99 13.48
C GLU A 12 -1.87 34.06 12.52
N ALA A 13 -2.23 33.67 11.31
CA ALA A 13 -2.75 34.53 10.26
C ALA A 13 -4.15 34.11 9.75
N GLY A 14 -5.06 33.63 10.61
CA GLY A 14 -6.52 33.67 10.36
C GLY A 14 -7.09 32.97 9.12
N GLU A 15 -6.28 32.29 8.30
CA GLU A 15 -6.71 31.59 7.08
C GLU A 15 -6.83 30.09 7.37
N MET A 16 -8.07 29.58 7.32
CA MET A 16 -8.41 28.18 7.58
C MET A 16 -8.15 27.30 6.35
N GLU A 17 -6.89 27.09 5.99
CA GLU A 17 -6.52 25.97 5.13
C GLU A 17 -6.18 24.78 6.02
N PRO A 18 -6.97 23.68 6.01
CA PRO A 18 -6.68 22.50 6.81
C PRO A 18 -5.47 21.80 6.20
N THR A 19 -4.26 22.26 6.53
CA THR A 19 -3.05 21.48 6.22
C THR A 19 -3.01 20.31 7.21
N PRO A 20 -3.20 19.06 6.76
CA PRO A 20 -3.11 17.95 7.69
C PRO A 20 -1.65 17.85 8.12
N HIS A 21 -1.39 18.16 9.39
CA HIS A 21 -0.10 17.94 10.00
C HIS A 21 0.18 16.43 10.08
N LEU A 22 0.73 15.88 8.98
CA LEU A 22 1.25 14.52 8.94
C LEU A 22 2.51 14.46 9.80
N SER A 23 2.52 13.50 10.72
CA SER A 23 3.70 13.12 11.49
C SER A 23 4.42 11.95 10.83
N LEU A 24 5.73 11.82 11.05
CA LEU A 24 6.50 10.69 10.56
C LEU A 24 5.93 9.35 11.04
N ASN A 25 5.46 9.28 12.28
CA ASN A 25 4.81 8.10 12.84
C ASN A 25 3.54 7.71 12.06
N THR A 26 2.73 8.69 11.66
CA THR A 26 1.54 8.46 10.82
C THR A 26 1.93 7.88 9.46
N VAL A 27 3.01 8.37 8.84
CA VAL A 27 3.51 7.84 7.57
C VAL A 27 4.01 6.40 7.72
N VAL A 28 4.75 6.09 8.80
CA VAL A 28 5.20 4.72 9.12
C VAL A 28 3.99 3.80 9.36
N LYS A 29 2.94 4.28 10.01
CA LYS A 29 1.74 3.47 10.19
C LYS A 29 1.05 3.20 8.87
N LEU A 30 0.91 4.21 8.00
CA LEU A 30 0.27 4.06 6.69
C LEU A 30 1.03 3.09 5.79
N GLU A 31 2.36 3.17 5.73
CA GLU A 31 3.13 2.25 4.89
C GLU A 31 3.02 0.79 5.36
N GLN A 32 2.87 0.57 6.67
CA GLN A 32 2.66 -0.74 7.27
C GLN A 32 1.23 -1.26 7.06
N GLU A 33 0.22 -0.41 7.14
CA GLU A 33 -1.18 -0.82 6.83
C GLU A 33 -1.35 -1.16 5.35
N PHE A 34 -0.78 -0.36 4.45
CA PHE A 34 -0.88 -0.56 3.00
C PHE A 34 0.20 -1.45 2.40
N GLN A 35 1.17 -1.90 3.22
CA GLN A 35 2.31 -2.72 2.80
C GLN A 35 3.03 -2.14 1.57
N CYS A 36 3.22 -0.83 1.55
CA CYS A 36 3.78 -0.10 0.42
C CYS A 36 5.17 0.48 0.72
N SER A 37 5.96 0.76 -0.33
CA SER A 37 7.26 1.39 -0.15
C SER A 37 7.11 2.82 0.39
N ARG A 38 7.96 3.18 1.37
CA ARG A 38 8.09 4.55 1.89
C ARG A 38 8.13 5.59 0.78
N GLN A 39 8.95 5.35 -0.25
CA GLN A 39 9.15 6.30 -1.34
C GLN A 39 7.87 6.50 -2.15
N ALA A 40 7.15 5.42 -2.45
CA ALA A 40 5.89 5.48 -3.19
C ALA A 40 4.83 6.26 -2.40
N LEU A 41 4.73 6.00 -1.09
CA LEU A 41 3.82 6.72 -0.22
C LEU A 41 4.16 8.22 -0.15
N LEU A 42 5.44 8.58 0.01
CA LEU A 42 5.86 9.97 0.06
C LEU A 42 5.61 10.71 -1.26
N VAL A 43 5.87 10.09 -2.41
CA VAL A 43 5.52 10.67 -3.73
C VAL A 43 4.02 10.91 -3.83
N ARG A 44 3.20 9.97 -3.35
CA ARG A 44 1.73 10.14 -3.34
C ARG A 44 1.30 11.30 -2.44
N LEU A 45 1.88 11.42 -1.25
CA LEU A 45 1.60 12.50 -0.29
C LEU A 45 2.03 13.88 -0.84
N GLU A 46 3.16 13.94 -1.53
CA GLU A 46 3.66 15.14 -2.20
C GLU A 46 2.71 15.57 -3.33
N ASN A 47 2.30 14.63 -4.18
CA ASN A 47 1.35 14.88 -5.28
C ASN A 47 -0.04 15.33 -4.79
N MET A 48 -0.41 15.03 -3.54
CA MET A 48 -1.65 15.48 -2.91
C MET A 48 -1.49 16.83 -2.19
N GLY A 49 -0.30 17.43 -2.18
CA GLY A 49 -0.02 18.68 -1.48
C GLY A 49 0.00 18.55 0.05
N LEU A 50 0.09 17.33 0.59
CA LEU A 50 0.03 17.08 2.04
C LEU A 50 1.40 17.18 2.72
N ILE A 51 2.48 17.10 1.94
CA ILE A 51 3.86 17.25 2.41
C ILE A 51 4.65 18.14 1.46
N ALA A 52 5.59 18.91 2.00
CA ALA A 52 6.57 19.66 1.22
C ALA A 52 7.77 18.78 0.83
N ARG A 53 8.46 19.13 -0.26
CA ARG A 53 9.65 18.43 -0.74
C ARG A 53 10.74 18.25 0.33
N THR A 54 10.93 19.25 1.19
CA THR A 54 11.91 19.20 2.29
C THR A 54 11.62 18.06 3.27
N ARG A 55 10.33 17.85 3.61
CA ARG A 55 9.90 16.73 4.48
C ARG A 55 10.01 15.39 3.77
N TRP A 56 9.75 15.36 2.46
CA TRP A 56 9.94 14.16 1.65
C TRP A 56 11.38 13.65 1.76
N GLU A 57 12.37 14.53 1.62
CA GLU A 57 13.79 14.17 1.69
C GLU A 57 14.19 13.68 3.08
N GLU A 58 13.72 14.35 4.13
CA GLU A 58 13.95 13.95 5.52
C GLU A 58 13.35 12.56 5.81
N TRP A 59 12.12 12.32 5.39
CA TRP A 59 11.38 11.08 5.71
C TRP A 59 11.72 9.91 4.80
N ALA A 60 12.40 10.15 3.69
CA ALA A 60 12.90 9.11 2.79
C ALA A 60 14.13 8.39 3.38
N ALA A 61 14.83 9.00 4.35
CA ALA A 61 16.02 8.43 4.94
C ALA A 61 15.71 7.24 5.87
N SER A 62 16.43 6.14 5.68
CA SER A 62 16.50 4.99 6.61
C SER A 62 15.14 4.45 7.11
N PRO A 63 14.19 4.09 6.21
CA PRO A 63 12.82 3.72 6.60
C PRO A 63 12.74 2.54 7.59
N ALA A 64 13.63 1.54 7.46
CA ALA A 64 13.66 0.41 8.39
C ALA A 64 14.12 0.78 9.81
N ALA A 65 15.04 1.74 9.94
CA ALA A 65 15.51 2.22 11.24
C ALA A 65 14.41 3.01 11.94
N THR A 66 13.75 3.89 11.19
CA THR A 66 12.61 4.70 11.63
C THR A 66 11.45 3.82 12.08
N ALA A 67 11.08 2.80 11.29
CA ALA A 67 10.03 1.85 11.67
C ALA A 67 10.33 1.13 12.98
N ARG A 68 11.58 0.69 13.16
CA ARG A 68 12.02 0.06 14.41
C ARG A 68 11.93 1.00 15.61
N GLN A 69 12.31 2.27 15.44
CA GLN A 69 12.22 3.27 16.52
C GLN A 69 10.78 3.49 17.00
N PHE A 70 9.80 3.39 16.09
CA PHE A 70 8.38 3.49 16.42
C PHE A 70 7.74 2.14 16.82
N GLY A 71 8.50 1.05 16.87
CA GLY A 71 8.02 -0.27 17.30
C GLY A 71 7.33 -1.11 16.22
N PHE A 72 7.48 -0.76 14.94
CA PHE A 72 6.91 -1.51 13.81
C PHE A 72 7.84 -2.64 13.32
N PRO A 73 7.27 -3.71 12.74
CA PRO A 73 8.06 -4.79 12.14
C PRO A 73 8.87 -4.30 10.94
N THR A 74 10.10 -4.79 10.82
CA THR A 74 11.00 -4.41 9.72
C THR A 74 10.94 -5.38 8.52
N GLU A 75 10.02 -6.33 8.54
CA GLU A 75 9.88 -7.37 7.51
C GLU A 75 9.55 -6.78 6.14
N LEU A 76 8.73 -5.72 6.11
CA LEU A 76 8.37 -4.98 4.89
C LEU A 76 9.59 -4.42 4.13
N TYR A 77 10.72 -4.17 4.82
CA TYR A 77 11.94 -3.63 4.20
C TYR A 77 12.97 -4.72 3.87
N ARG A 78 12.66 -5.99 4.11
CA ARG A 78 13.54 -7.12 3.78
C ARG A 78 13.14 -7.71 2.43
N THR A 79 14.14 -8.14 1.67
CA THR A 79 13.92 -8.90 0.45
C THR A 79 13.23 -10.22 0.79
N THR A 80 11.99 -10.39 0.33
CA THR A 80 11.25 -11.65 0.52
C THR A 80 11.50 -12.54 -0.71
N PRO A 81 12.00 -13.78 -0.53
CA PRO A 81 12.35 -14.67 -1.65
C PRO A 81 11.13 -15.25 -2.37
N HIS A 82 9.93 -15.12 -1.80
CA HIS A 82 8.68 -15.55 -2.42
C HIS A 82 7.75 -14.36 -2.59
N ARG A 83 7.39 -14.07 -3.85
CA ARG A 83 6.25 -13.22 -4.18
C ARG A 83 4.99 -14.01 -3.85
N LYS A 84 4.63 -14.10 -2.57
CA LYS A 84 3.28 -14.51 -2.21
C LYS A 84 2.37 -13.39 -2.67
N SER A 85 1.47 -13.68 -3.62
CA SER A 85 0.45 -12.71 -4.01
C SER A 85 -0.41 -12.40 -2.77
N ILE A 86 -0.49 -11.12 -2.41
CA ILE A 86 -1.28 -10.64 -1.27
C ILE A 86 -2.47 -9.89 -1.86
N GLY A 87 -3.69 -10.34 -1.53
CA GLY A 87 -4.92 -9.65 -1.87
C GLY A 87 -6.02 -10.57 -2.42
N ASP A 88 -7.23 -10.02 -2.50
CA ASP A 88 -8.43 -10.74 -2.94
C ASP A 88 -8.65 -10.67 -4.45
N TYR A 89 -7.62 -10.31 -5.21
CA TYR A 89 -7.74 -10.00 -6.63
C TYR A 89 -8.20 -11.21 -7.46
N VAL A 90 -7.76 -12.42 -7.09
CA VAL A 90 -8.20 -13.68 -7.73
C VAL A 90 -9.70 -13.92 -7.51
N PRO A 91 -10.22 -13.89 -6.27
CA PRO A 91 -11.67 -13.90 -6.02
C PRO A 91 -12.44 -12.78 -6.75
N LEU A 92 -11.91 -11.55 -6.80
CA LEU A 92 -12.56 -10.44 -7.50
C LEU A 92 -12.60 -10.67 -9.02
N ALA A 93 -11.51 -11.20 -9.60
CA ALA A 93 -11.44 -11.52 -11.01
C ALA A 93 -12.42 -12.63 -11.39
N SER A 94 -12.54 -13.67 -10.57
CA SER A 94 -13.55 -14.73 -10.74
C SER A 94 -14.97 -14.13 -10.71
N GLN A 95 -15.28 -13.29 -9.71
CA GLN A 95 -16.59 -12.64 -9.63
C GLN A 95 -16.87 -11.69 -10.80
N ALA A 96 -15.85 -11.03 -11.34
CA ALA A 96 -15.99 -10.16 -12.50
C ALA A 96 -16.24 -10.97 -13.78
N TYR A 97 -15.57 -12.11 -13.91
CA TYR A 97 -15.80 -13.06 -15.00
C TYR A 97 -17.19 -13.68 -14.94
N ASP A 98 -17.63 -14.13 -13.75
CA ASP A 98 -18.99 -14.67 -13.53
C ASP A 98 -20.11 -13.67 -13.83
N LYS A 99 -19.79 -12.37 -13.83
CA LYS A 99 -20.72 -11.27 -14.14
C LYS A 99 -20.58 -10.76 -15.58
N ASP A 100 -19.83 -11.43 -16.44
CA ASP A 100 -19.52 -11.01 -17.82
C ASP A 100 -18.95 -9.57 -17.91
N LEU A 101 -18.26 -9.09 -16.87
CA LEU A 101 -17.64 -7.76 -16.84
C LEU A 101 -16.26 -7.74 -17.50
N ILE A 102 -15.60 -8.89 -17.56
CA ILE A 102 -14.27 -9.09 -18.16
C ILE A 102 -14.29 -10.33 -19.05
N THR A 103 -13.43 -10.38 -20.06
CA THR A 103 -13.33 -11.54 -20.96
C THR A 103 -12.50 -12.66 -20.34
N GLU A 104 -12.59 -13.86 -20.90
CA GLU A 104 -11.74 -15.01 -20.52
C GLU A 104 -10.24 -14.67 -20.66
N THR A 105 -9.86 -13.95 -21.72
CA THR A 105 -8.50 -13.48 -21.94
C THR A 105 -8.03 -12.55 -20.81
N ASP A 106 -8.89 -11.63 -20.36
CA ASP A 106 -8.57 -10.72 -19.25
C ASP A 106 -8.41 -11.49 -17.94
N TYR A 107 -9.30 -12.44 -17.67
CA TYR A 107 -9.22 -13.31 -16.50
C TYR A 107 -7.93 -14.13 -16.48
N ALA A 108 -7.56 -14.76 -17.60
CA ALA A 108 -6.32 -15.53 -17.74
C ALA A 108 -5.07 -14.67 -17.52
N ASN A 109 -5.06 -13.43 -18.02
CA ASN A 109 -3.95 -12.50 -17.80
C ASN A 109 -3.82 -12.12 -16.31
N ILE A 110 -4.94 -11.84 -15.64
CA ILE A 110 -4.95 -11.55 -14.20
C ILE A 110 -4.39 -12.73 -13.41
N LEU A 111 -4.82 -13.95 -13.70
CA LEU A 111 -4.30 -15.14 -13.02
C LEU A 111 -2.79 -15.31 -13.25
N ARG A 112 -2.32 -15.12 -14.49
CA ARG A 112 -0.90 -15.20 -14.83
C ARG A 112 -0.06 -14.15 -14.10
N ASP A 113 -0.53 -12.92 -13.98
CA ASP A 113 0.14 -11.86 -13.21
C ASP A 113 0.28 -12.23 -11.72
N PHE A 114 -0.66 -13.04 -11.22
CA PHE A 114 -0.63 -13.61 -9.87
C PHE A 114 0.22 -14.88 -9.74
N GLY A 115 0.87 -15.33 -10.83
CA GLY A 115 1.67 -16.55 -10.87
C GLY A 115 0.83 -17.82 -10.87
N LEU A 116 -0.45 -17.73 -11.24
CA LEU A 116 -1.35 -18.86 -11.42
C LEU A 116 -1.50 -19.11 -12.92
N ASP A 117 -0.84 -20.13 -13.45
CA ASP A 117 -1.06 -20.55 -14.83
C ASP A 117 -2.25 -21.51 -14.89
N LEU A 118 -3.21 -21.20 -15.76
CA LEU A 118 -4.40 -22.03 -15.98
C LEU A 118 -4.06 -23.46 -16.44
N SER A 119 -2.87 -23.69 -16.99
CA SER A 119 -2.38 -25.01 -17.37
C SER A 119 -2.15 -25.95 -16.18
N ASP A 120 -1.92 -25.40 -14.99
CA ASP A 120 -1.61 -26.19 -13.80
C ASP A 120 -2.88 -26.70 -13.08
N ILE A 121 -4.04 -26.16 -13.44
CA ILE A 121 -5.34 -26.44 -12.79
C ILE A 121 -6.00 -27.70 -13.37
N GLY A 122 -5.43 -28.30 -14.43
CA GLY A 122 -6.03 -29.41 -15.18
C GLY A 122 -5.31 -30.76 -15.11
N THR A 123 -4.28 -30.93 -14.28
CA THR A 123 -3.48 -32.18 -14.25
C THR A 123 -3.80 -33.13 -13.09
N GLU A 124 -4.71 -32.78 -12.18
CA GLU A 124 -5.26 -33.75 -11.22
C GLU A 124 -6.30 -34.62 -11.93
N THR A 125 -5.79 -35.61 -12.67
CA THR A 125 -6.59 -36.77 -13.08
C THR A 125 -6.91 -37.55 -11.80
N PRO A 126 -8.19 -37.74 -11.43
CA PRO A 126 -8.52 -38.63 -10.32
C PRO A 126 -8.09 -40.06 -10.71
N ASP A 127 -7.27 -40.68 -9.86
CA ASP A 127 -6.87 -42.10 -9.93
C ASP A 127 -8.08 -43.03 -9.75
#